data_AF-A0ABD5FPK8-F1
#
_entry.id   AF-A0ABD5FPK8-F1
#
_cell.length_a   1.000
_cell.length_b   1.000
_cell.length_c   1.000
_cell.angle_alpha   90.00
_cell.angle_beta   90.00
_cell.angle_gamma   90.00
#
_symmetry.space_group_name_H-M   'P 1'
#
loop_
_entity.id
_entity.type
_entity.pdbx_description
1 polymer ?
#
loop_
_entity_poly.entity_id
_entity_poly.type
_entity_poly.pdbx_seq_one_letter_code
_entity_poly.pdbx_strand_id
1 'polypeptide(L)'
;MGEMAEYWNDVKPYLKERRTQHVKRMVDSATKNIKALGFEFKHYSNNHQFAINTPKGMIDYWGTTGTWIDRKTKKRGKGLHSLRKYVSCS
;
A
#
# COMPACT_ATOMS: atom_id res chain seq x y z
N MET A 1 11.77 33.29 20.94
CA MET A 1 11.06 32.69 19.78
C MET A 1 12.01 32.04 18.75
N GLY A 2 13.29 31.77 19.07
CA GLY A 2 14.25 31.12 18.16
C GLY A 2 14.40 29.61 18.33
N GLU A 3 14.30 29.09 19.56
CA GLU A 3 14.51 27.65 19.86
C GLU A 3 13.49 26.70 19.21
N MET A 4 12.26 27.16 18.98
CA MET A 4 11.24 26.33 18.32
C MET A 4 11.55 26.12 16.83
N ALA A 5 12.20 27.09 16.16
CA ALA A 5 12.55 26.96 14.75
C ALA A 5 13.67 25.95 14.51
N GLU A 6 14.66 25.92 15.40
CA GLU A 6 15.74 24.92 15.40
C GLU A 6 15.20 23.52 15.71
N TYR A 7 14.32 23.38 16.69
CA TYR A 7 13.62 22.10 16.97
C TYR A 7 12.88 21.55 15.75
N TRP A 8 12.20 22.41 14.98
CA TRP A 8 11.52 21.98 13.75
C TRP A 8 12.48 21.62 12.60
N ASN A 9 13.70 22.16 12.57
CA ASN A 9 14.70 21.82 11.56
C ASN A 9 15.29 20.43 11.77
N ASP A 10 15.43 19.97 13.01
CA ASP A 10 15.95 18.62 13.33
C ASP A 10 14.84 17.56 13.40
N VAL A 11 13.62 17.94 13.79
CA VAL A 11 12.49 17.01 13.90
C VAL A 11 11.92 16.62 12.53
N LYS A 12 11.87 17.54 11.57
CA LYS A 12 11.40 17.27 10.19
C LYS A 12 12.18 16.16 9.48
N PRO A 13 13.52 16.16 9.43
CA PRO A 13 14.29 15.09 8.80
C PRO A 13 14.12 13.76 9.53
N TYR A 14 14.11 13.76 10.86
CA TYR A 14 13.88 12.55 11.65
C TYR A 14 12.48 11.92 11.42
N LEU A 15 11.43 12.75 11.35
CA LEU A 15 10.08 12.30 11.01
C LEU A 15 10.00 11.77 9.57
N LYS A 16 10.74 12.39 8.64
CA LYS A 16 10.82 11.96 7.24
C LYS A 16 11.51 10.59 7.12
N GLU A 17 12.61 10.37 7.85
CA GLU A 17 13.30 9.08 7.89
C GLU A 17 12.43 7.98 8.51
N ARG A 18 11.78 8.25 9.66
CA ARG A 18 10.85 7.28 10.27
C ARG A 18 9.71 6.91 9.32
N ARG A 19 9.16 7.88 8.59
CA ARG A 19 8.11 7.63 7.58
C ARG A 19 8.63 6.76 6.45
N THR A 20 9.83 7.01 5.93
CA THR A 20 10.44 6.20 4.86
C THR A 20 10.67 4.76 5.30
N GLN A 21 11.19 4.55 6.50
CA GLN A 21 11.39 3.21 7.06
C GLN A 21 10.06 2.48 7.27
N HIS A 22 9.05 3.18 7.79
CA HIS A 22 7.71 2.63 7.97
C HIS A 22 7.07 2.22 6.63
N VAL A 23 7.12 3.10 5.63
CA VAL A 23 6.63 2.84 4.27
C VAL A 23 7.33 1.62 3.66
N LYS A 24 8.65 1.52 3.79
CA LYS A 24 9.41 0.37 3.29
C LYS A 24 8.93 -0.95 3.90
N ARG A 25 8.78 -1.00 5.24
CA ARG A 25 8.25 -2.19 5.94
C ARG A 25 6.84 -2.56 5.48
N MET A 26 5.97 -1.57 5.27
CA MET A 26 4.61 -1.79 4.77
C MET A 26 4.60 -2.35 3.35
N VAL A 27 5.43 -1.81 2.47
CA VAL A 27 5.55 -2.26 1.07
C VAL A 27 6.11 -3.67 1.00
N ASP A 28 7.12 -4.00 1.82
CA ASP A 28 7.69 -5.35 1.88
C ASP A 28 6.65 -6.37 2.35
N SER A 29 5.89 -6.03 3.39
CA SER A 29 4.78 -6.85 3.90
C SER A 29 3.67 -7.01 2.86
N ALA A 30 3.26 -5.91 2.22
CA ALA A 30 2.29 -5.92 1.13
C ALA A 30 2.74 -6.83 -0.02
N THR A 31 3.99 -6.69 -0.47
CA THR A 31 4.57 -7.48 -1.56
C THR A 31 4.52 -8.98 -1.24
N LYS A 32 4.93 -9.39 -0.03
CA LYS A 32 4.84 -10.79 0.41
C LYS A 32 3.40 -11.30 0.35
N ASN A 33 2.46 -10.51 0.84
CA ASN A 33 1.06 -10.89 0.89
C ASN A 33 0.39 -10.95 -0.50
N ILE A 34 0.71 -10.02 -1.40
CA ILE A 34 0.21 -10.03 -2.78
C ILE A 34 0.78 -11.23 -3.54
N LYS A 35 2.08 -11.53 -3.39
CA LYS A 35 2.67 -12.76 -3.94
C LYS A 35 1.95 -14.01 -3.46
N ALA A 36 1.58 -14.06 -2.17
CA ALA A 36 0.84 -15.19 -1.59
C ALA A 36 -0.60 -15.32 -2.10
N LEU A 37 -1.15 -14.32 -2.82
CA LEU A 37 -2.46 -14.46 -3.47
C LEU A 37 -2.38 -15.32 -4.75
N GLY A 38 -1.19 -15.53 -5.32
CA GLY A 38 -1.00 -16.36 -6.51
C GLY A 38 -1.47 -15.73 -7.83
N PHE A 39 -1.82 -14.44 -7.83
CA PHE A 39 -2.20 -13.72 -9.04
C PHE A 39 -0.99 -13.01 -9.65
N GLU A 40 -1.01 -12.85 -10.97
CA GLU A 40 -0.08 -11.95 -11.64
C GLU A 40 -0.32 -10.52 -11.17
N PHE A 41 0.74 -9.77 -10.91
CA PHE A 41 0.63 -8.37 -10.52
C PHE A 41 1.78 -7.53 -11.05
N LYS A 42 1.48 -6.25 -11.28
CA LYS A 42 2.47 -5.22 -11.59
C LYS A 42 2.61 -4.27 -10.41
N HIS A 43 3.82 -4.09 -9.90
CA HIS A 43 4.11 -3.17 -8.81
C HIS A 43 4.60 -1.82 -9.35
N TYR A 44 3.89 -0.76 -9.00
CA TYR A 44 4.26 0.63 -9.26
C TYR A 44 4.89 1.22 -8.00
N SER A 45 6.22 1.20 -7.93
CA SER A 45 6.99 1.64 -6.77
C SER A 45 6.75 3.10 -6.39
N ASN A 46 6.49 3.98 -7.36
CA ASN A 46 6.30 5.42 -7.13
C ASN A 46 5.08 5.72 -6.22
N ASN A 47 3.99 4.96 -6.38
CA ASN A 47 2.76 5.14 -5.61
C ASN A 47 2.47 3.98 -4.65
N HIS A 48 3.42 3.04 -4.50
CA HIS A 48 3.26 1.80 -3.72
C HIS A 48 1.99 1.01 -4.08
N GLN A 49 1.64 1.04 -5.37
CA GLN A 49 0.43 0.46 -5.92
C GLN A 49 0.76 -0.89 -6.57
N PHE A 50 -0.08 -1.88 -6.31
CA PHE A 50 -0.04 -3.20 -6.90
C PHE A 50 -1.27 -3.36 -7.78
N ALA A 51 -1.08 -3.43 -9.09
CA ALA A 51 -2.15 -3.77 -10.03
C ALA A 51 -2.17 -5.29 -10.18
N ILE A 52 -3.16 -5.93 -9.58
CA ILE A 52 -3.32 -7.38 -9.48
C ILE A 52 -4.31 -7.83 -10.54
N ASN A 53 -3.90 -8.76 -11.40
CA ASN A 53 -4.74 -9.35 -12.43
C ASN A 53 -5.50 -10.55 -11.85
N THR A 54 -6.80 -10.41 -11.65
CA THR A 54 -7.67 -11.46 -11.11
C THR A 54 -8.71 -11.89 -12.15
N PRO A 55 -9.33 -13.08 -12.02
CA PRO A 55 -10.40 -13.50 -12.93
C PRO A 55 -11.59 -12.53 -13.00
N LYS A 56 -11.82 -11.75 -11.93
CA LYS A 56 -12.87 -10.73 -11.86
C LYS A 56 -12.50 -9.44 -12.60
N GLY A 57 -11.21 -9.22 -12.85
CA GLY A 57 -10.65 -8.03 -13.47
C GLY A 57 -9.39 -7.54 -12.75
N MET A 58 -8.97 -6.33 -13.10
CA MET A 58 -7.79 -5.70 -12.50
C MET A 58 -8.16 -4.99 -11.20
N ILE A 59 -7.44 -5.32 -10.13
CA ILE A 59 -7.59 -4.72 -8.81
C ILE A 59 -6.34 -3.93 -8.48
N ASP A 60 -6.48 -2.65 -8.16
CA ASP A 60 -5.39 -1.85 -7.60
C ASP A 60 -5.40 -1.96 -6.08
N TYR A 61 -4.25 -2.27 -5.48
CA TYR A 61 -4.04 -2.30 -4.04
C TYR A 61 -2.89 -1.38 -3.65
N TRP A 62 -3.06 -0.54 -2.64
CA TRP A 62 -2.02 0.34 -2.12
C TRP A 62 -1.42 -0.26 -0.85
N GLY A 63 -0.14 -0.63 -0.91
CA GLY A 63 0.55 -1.28 0.21
C GLY A 63 0.72 -0.38 1.44
N THR A 64 0.73 0.94 1.26
CA THR A 64 0.89 1.94 2.33
C THR A 64 -0.38 2.26 3.08
N THR A 65 -1.54 2.19 2.43
CA THR A 65 -2.84 2.49 3.06
C THR A 65 -3.67 1.24 3.30
N GLY A 66 -3.31 0.14 2.65
CA GLY A 66 -4.07 -1.11 2.64
C GLY A 66 -5.37 -1.01 1.83
N THR A 67 -5.60 0.07 1.09
CA THR A 67 -6.82 0.23 0.29
C THR A 67 -6.74 -0.60 -0.97
N TRP A 68 -7.85 -1.16 -1.44
CA TRP A 68 -7.97 -1.71 -2.78
C TRP A 68 -9.20 -1.19 -3.51
N ILE A 69 -9.13 -1.21 -4.84
CA ILE A 69 -10.24 -0.90 -5.74
C ILE A 69 -10.24 -1.84 -6.94
N ASP A 70 -11.40 -2.38 -7.27
CA ASP A 70 -11.65 -3.07 -8.52
C ASP A 70 -11.92 -2.04 -9.62
N ARG A 71 -11.12 -2.07 -10.70
CA ARG A 71 -11.26 -1.11 -11.81
C ARG A 71 -12.57 -1.27 -12.57
N LYS A 72 -13.12 -2.49 -12.65
CA LYS A 72 -14.33 -2.83 -13.42
C LYS A 72 -15.58 -2.45 -12.65
N THR A 73 -15.69 -2.91 -11.40
CA THR A 73 -16.90 -2.68 -10.59
C THR A 73 -16.85 -1.40 -9.76
N LYS A 74 -15.69 -0.75 -9.67
CA LYS A 74 -15.41 0.37 -8.75
C LYS A 74 -15.63 0.03 -7.27
N LYS A 75 -15.80 -1.26 -6.93
CA LYS A 75 -15.85 -1.70 -5.54
C LYS A 75 -14.50 -1.45 -4.89
N ARG A 76 -14.54 -0.99 -3.66
CA ARG A 76 -13.37 -0.64 -2.87
C ARG A 76 -13.48 -1.25 -1.49
N GLY A 77 -12.33 -1.51 -0.90
CA GLY A 77 -12.23 -2.03 0.45
C GLY A 77 -10.89 -1.68 1.07
N LYS A 78 -10.71 -2.13 2.32
CA LYS A 78 -9.50 -1.86 3.09
C LYS A 78 -8.99 -3.13 3.75
N GLY A 79 -7.69 -3.31 3.71
CA GLY A 79 -6.96 -4.45 4.25
C GLY A 79 -6.88 -5.64 3.30
N LEU A 80 -5.84 -6.46 3.51
CA LEU A 80 -5.60 -7.69 2.76
C LEU A 80 -6.67 -8.75 3.00
N HIS A 81 -7.26 -8.82 4.20
CA HIS A 81 -8.32 -9.78 4.50
C HIS A 81 -9.57 -9.53 3.64
N SER A 82 -9.99 -8.27 3.49
CA SER A 82 -11.14 -7.93 2.65
C SER A 82 -10.83 -8.14 1.17
N LEU A 83 -9.61 -7.84 0.73
CA LEU A 83 -9.14 -8.15 -0.63
C LEU A 83 -9.20 -9.66 -0.89
N ARG A 84 -8.65 -10.48 0.03
CA ARG A 84 -8.71 -11.95 -0.05
C ARG A 84 -10.14 -12.45 -0.14
N LYS A 85 -11.04 -11.96 0.71
CA LYS A 85 -12.47 -12.33 0.67
C LYS A 85 -13.10 -11.96 -0.68
N TYR A 86 -12.80 -10.78 -1.20
CA TYR A 86 -13.32 -10.31 -2.48
C TYR A 86 -12.89 -11.20 -3.65
N VAL A 87 -11.61 -11.60 -3.68
CA VAL A 87 -11.03 -12.40 -4.76
C VAL A 87 -11.29 -13.90 -4.60
N SER A 88 -11.43 -14.42 -3.37
CA SER A 88 -11.74 -15.83 -3.11
C SER A 88 -13.21 -16.19 -3.30
N CYS A 89 -14.13 -15.24 -3.14
CA CYS A 89 -15.57 -15.46 -3.38
C CYS A 89 -15.90 -15.48 -4.89
N SER A 90 -15.00 -16.00 -5.73
CA SER A 90 -15.12 -16.11 -7.19
C SER A 90 -15.43 -17.55 -7.56
#